data_AF-A0A6C0LGA1-F1
#
_entry.id   AF-A0A6C0LGA1-F1
#
_cell.length_a   1.000
_cell.length_b   1.000
_cell.length_c   1.000
_cell.angle_alpha   90.00
_cell.angle_beta   90.00
_cell.angle_gamma   90.00
#
_symmetry.space_group_name_H-M   'P 1'
#
loop_
_entity.id
_entity.type
_entity.pdbx_description
1 polymer ?
#
loop_
_entity_poly.entity_id
_entity_poly.type
_entity_poly.pdbx_seq_one_letter_code
_entity_poly.pdbx_strand_id
1 'polypeptide(L)'
;MSATINLRDYITDDVNMVEIFFCSKAGIASTTDTEIDVHITSDIESLIEKKYKKYKEENYKSYHHKDKVYTYELSNDNQYVSSKITTHSKHLKTPNIIVLSSKIDKFPQYIFPCTNEIDNISTYTIKEFKINNRISLMLRDDVSAKAFYIEYRHSPNVEIDKINEYINNLIAVYAVK
;
A
#
# COMPACT_ATOMS: atom_id res chain seq x y z
N MET A 1 -10.18 8.89 -21.71
CA MET A 1 -11.07 7.86 -21.14
C MET A 1 -10.61 7.61 -19.72
N SER A 2 -11.45 7.91 -18.72
CA SER A 2 -11.13 7.62 -17.32
C SER A 2 -11.15 6.11 -17.17
N ALA A 3 -10.01 5.50 -16.87
CA ALA A 3 -9.97 4.08 -16.65
C ALA A 3 -10.51 3.79 -15.25
N THR A 4 -11.64 3.08 -15.22
CA THR A 4 -12.40 2.78 -14.01
C THR A 4 -12.00 1.40 -13.52
N ILE A 5 -11.52 1.30 -12.28
CA ILE A 5 -11.38 0.01 -11.60
C ILE A 5 -12.72 -0.38 -10.98
N ASN A 6 -12.99 -1.68 -10.90
CA ASN A 6 -14.09 -2.23 -10.14
C ASN A 6 -13.54 -3.02 -8.96
N LEU A 7 -13.62 -2.45 -7.75
CA LEU A 7 -13.10 -3.09 -6.53
C LEU A 7 -13.67 -4.47 -6.26
N ARG A 8 -14.88 -4.79 -6.75
CA ARG A 8 -15.48 -6.12 -6.57
C ARG A 8 -14.63 -7.22 -7.20
N ASP A 9 -13.88 -6.92 -8.26
CA ASP A 9 -13.03 -7.89 -8.93
C ASP A 9 -11.78 -8.24 -8.09
N TYR A 10 -11.50 -7.43 -7.06
CA TYR A 10 -10.30 -7.51 -6.22
C TYR A 10 -10.61 -7.91 -4.77
N ILE A 11 -11.88 -8.14 -4.44
CA ILE A 11 -12.32 -8.50 -3.09
C ILE A 11 -12.86 -9.91 -3.12
N THR A 12 -12.31 -10.76 -2.26
CA THR A 12 -12.84 -12.08 -1.91
C THR A 12 -13.11 -12.11 -0.40
N ASP A 13 -13.77 -13.15 0.10
CA ASP A 13 -14.19 -13.24 1.52
C ASP A 13 -13.03 -13.06 2.52
N ASP A 14 -11.82 -13.48 2.13
CA ASP A 14 -10.60 -13.39 2.93
C ASP A 14 -9.80 -12.09 2.79
N VAL A 15 -10.15 -11.20 1.84
CA VAL A 15 -9.41 -9.97 1.60
C VAL A 15 -9.87 -8.87 2.55
N ASN A 16 -8.95 -8.28 3.30
CA ASN A 16 -9.23 -7.14 4.17
C ASN A 16 -8.40 -5.89 3.82
N MET A 17 -7.51 -6.00 2.84
CA MET A 17 -6.70 -4.90 2.35
C MET A 17 -6.59 -4.91 0.84
N VAL A 18 -6.80 -3.75 0.22
CA VAL A 18 -6.48 -3.49 -1.19
C VAL A 18 -5.53 -2.31 -1.26
N GLU A 19 -4.40 -2.48 -1.93
CA GLU A 19 -3.42 -1.43 -2.17
C GLU A 19 -3.32 -1.15 -3.67
N ILE A 20 -3.30 0.13 -4.03
CA ILE A 20 -3.25 0.56 -5.44
C ILE A 20 -2.03 1.47 -5.60
N PHE A 21 -0.97 0.93 -6.19
CA PHE A 21 0.27 1.65 -6.42
C PHE A 21 0.27 2.32 -7.79
N PHE A 22 0.79 3.55 -7.82
CA PHE A 22 1.01 4.29 -9.05
C PHE A 22 2.39 3.95 -9.60
N CYS A 23 2.46 3.58 -10.87
CA CYS A 23 3.70 3.15 -11.50
C CYS A 23 4.34 4.29 -12.30
N SER A 24 5.66 4.39 -12.27
CA SER A 24 6.40 5.39 -13.05
C SER A 24 6.18 5.18 -14.55
N LYS A 25 6.09 6.28 -15.31
CA LYS A 25 5.87 6.24 -16.77
C LYS A 25 7.03 5.57 -17.55
N ALA A 26 8.16 5.32 -16.90
CA ALA A 26 9.35 4.75 -17.56
C ALA A 26 9.25 3.25 -17.90
N GLY A 27 8.17 2.54 -17.53
CA GLY A 27 7.96 1.13 -17.87
C GLY A 27 7.14 0.87 -19.13
N ILE A 28 6.89 1.87 -19.98
CA ILE A 28 6.23 1.67 -21.28
C ILE A 28 7.30 1.57 -22.36
N ALA A 29 8.03 0.44 -22.43
CA ALA A 29 8.82 0.16 -23.62
C ALA A 29 9.21 -1.31 -23.85
N SER A 30 8.64 -2.33 -23.20
CA SER A 30 8.80 -3.68 -23.75
C SER A 30 7.72 -4.65 -23.28
N THR A 31 7.30 -5.52 -24.20
CA THR A 31 6.45 -6.69 -23.91
C THR A 31 7.19 -7.79 -23.12
N THR A 32 8.38 -7.48 -22.59
CA THR A 32 9.33 -8.43 -21.97
C THR A 32 9.75 -8.05 -20.55
N ASP A 33 9.36 -6.88 -20.02
CA ASP A 33 9.77 -6.49 -18.66
C ASP A 33 9.00 -7.29 -17.61
N THR A 34 9.75 -8.05 -16.81
CA THR A 34 9.26 -8.86 -15.67
C THR A 34 9.06 -8.02 -14.40
N GLU A 35 9.32 -6.72 -14.46
CA GLU A 35 9.41 -5.83 -13.30
C GLU A 35 8.47 -4.64 -13.46
N ILE A 36 7.85 -4.22 -12.34
CA ILE A 36 6.95 -3.07 -12.27
C ILE A 36 7.59 -2.04 -11.36
N ASP A 37 7.95 -0.89 -11.93
CA ASP A 37 8.51 0.22 -11.18
C ASP A 37 7.41 1.08 -10.54
N VAL A 38 7.34 1.03 -9.20
CA VAL A 38 6.42 1.82 -8.36
C VAL A 38 7.09 3.03 -7.71
N HIS A 39 8.34 3.33 -8.09
CA HIS A 39 9.07 4.45 -7.54
C HIS A 39 8.42 5.77 -7.98
N ILE A 40 8.24 6.68 -7.00
CA ILE A 40 7.70 8.01 -7.26
C ILE A 40 8.77 9.09 -7.21
N THR A 41 8.53 10.14 -7.99
CA THR A 41 9.33 11.37 -7.94
C THR A 41 8.92 12.27 -6.78
N SER A 42 9.82 13.17 -6.38
CA SER A 42 9.60 14.18 -5.33
C SER A 42 8.42 15.13 -5.59
N ASP A 43 7.97 15.24 -6.84
CA ASP A 43 6.87 16.13 -7.23
C ASP A 43 5.52 15.66 -6.68
N ILE A 44 5.31 14.34 -6.61
CA ILE A 44 4.06 13.74 -6.09
C ILE A 44 3.93 14.00 -4.59
N GLU A 45 5.02 13.82 -3.84
CA GLU A 45 5.05 14.10 -2.39
C GLU A 45 4.66 15.55 -2.10
N SER A 46 5.32 16.51 -2.77
CA SER A 46 5.04 17.94 -2.62
C SER A 46 3.58 18.29 -2.95
N LEU A 47 3.01 17.66 -3.98
CA LEU A 47 1.62 17.86 -4.37
C LEU A 47 0.64 17.39 -3.27
N ILE A 48 0.90 16.20 -2.70
CA ILE A 48 0.04 15.60 -1.68
C ILE A 48 0.13 16.41 -0.39
N GLU A 49 1.34 16.76 0.07
CA GLU A 49 1.53 17.55 1.28
C GLU A 49 0.87 18.94 1.18
N LYS A 50 0.93 19.57 0.00
CA LYS A 50 0.24 20.85 -0.25
C LYS A 50 -1.28 20.71 -0.17
N LYS A 51 -1.84 19.59 -0.67
CA LYS A 51 -3.28 19.34 -0.69
C LYS A 51 -3.80 18.88 0.67
N TYR A 52 -3.06 18.03 1.37
CA TYR A 52 -3.41 17.43 2.65
C TYR A 52 -2.45 17.91 3.74
N LYS A 53 -2.79 19.07 4.33
CA LYS A 53 -1.96 19.74 5.34
C LYS A 53 -1.76 18.97 6.64
N LYS A 54 -2.55 17.92 6.89
CA LYS A 54 -2.45 17.09 8.08
C LYS A 54 -2.15 15.66 7.64
N TYR A 55 -1.06 15.12 8.14
CA TYR A 55 -0.66 13.74 7.95
C TYR A 55 -0.02 13.21 9.22
N LYS A 56 0.02 11.89 9.32
CA LYS A 56 0.70 11.16 10.39
C LYS A 56 1.98 10.58 9.80
N GLU A 57 3.12 10.87 10.41
CA GLU A 57 4.42 10.36 9.97
C GLU A 57 5.01 9.46 11.04
N GLU A 58 5.34 8.22 10.65
CA GLU A 58 5.82 7.19 11.56
C GLU A 58 7.00 6.43 10.97
N ASN A 59 7.98 6.17 11.84
CA ASN A 59 9.17 5.43 11.50
C ASN A 59 9.04 4.00 12.01
N TYR A 60 9.34 3.04 11.15
CA TYR A 60 9.16 1.63 11.44
C TYR A 60 10.46 0.88 11.24
N LYS A 61 10.66 -0.14 12.08
CA LYS A 61 11.65 -1.19 11.86
C LYS A 61 10.97 -2.53 11.92
N SER A 62 11.11 -3.33 10.87
CA SER A 62 10.43 -4.61 10.72
C SER A 62 11.42 -5.75 10.51
N TYR A 63 11.16 -6.87 11.17
CA TYR A 63 11.91 -8.12 11.10
C TYR A 63 11.03 -9.19 10.48
N HIS A 64 11.51 -9.82 9.41
CA HIS A 64 10.76 -10.80 8.64
C HIS A 64 11.27 -12.21 8.96
N HIS A 65 10.34 -13.12 9.23
CA HIS A 65 10.61 -14.54 9.38
C HIS A 65 9.45 -15.35 8.79
N LYS A 66 9.72 -16.04 7.69
CA LYS A 66 8.73 -16.77 6.88
C LYS A 66 7.58 -15.85 6.46
N ASP A 67 6.36 -16.16 6.89
CA ASP A 67 5.13 -15.43 6.58
C ASP A 67 4.84 -14.29 7.58
N LYS A 68 5.65 -14.13 8.63
CA LYS A 68 5.39 -13.20 9.73
C LYS A 68 6.38 -12.05 9.72
N VAL A 69 5.86 -10.91 10.14
CA VAL A 69 6.59 -9.66 10.26
C VAL A 69 6.38 -9.12 11.66
N TYR A 70 7.46 -8.95 12.40
CA TYR A 70 7.48 -8.20 13.65
C TYR A 70 7.81 -6.76 13.36
N THR A 71 6.95 -5.82 13.72
CA THR A 71 7.15 -4.40 13.45
C THR A 71 7.21 -3.60 14.74
N TYR A 72 8.27 -2.81 14.88
CA TYR A 72 8.43 -1.76 15.88
C TYR A 72 8.13 -0.41 15.26
N GLU A 73 7.26 0.35 15.90
CA GLU A 73 7.06 1.77 15.62
C GLU A 73 8.00 2.59 16.52
N LEU A 74 9.00 3.23 15.90
CA LEU A 74 10.09 3.90 16.62
C LEU A 74 9.64 5.19 17.32
N SER A 75 8.50 5.75 16.91
CA SER A 75 7.99 7.02 17.42
C SER A 75 7.27 6.89 18.76
N ASN A 76 6.71 5.72 19.09
CA ASN A 76 5.86 5.53 20.27
C ASN A 76 6.06 4.17 20.98
N ASP A 77 7.11 3.43 20.62
CA ASP A 77 7.45 2.10 21.17
C ASP A 77 6.32 1.06 21.03
N ASN A 78 5.39 1.28 20.10
CA ASN A 78 4.35 0.32 19.77
C ASN A 78 4.93 -0.84 18.95
N GLN A 79 4.43 -2.04 19.21
CA GLN A 79 4.95 -3.27 18.64
C GLN A 79 3.81 -4.19 18.24
N TYR A 80 3.91 -4.79 17.06
CA TYR A 80 2.90 -5.74 16.61
C TYR A 80 3.49 -6.77 15.66
N VAL A 81 2.81 -7.92 15.59
CA VAL A 81 3.14 -8.99 14.66
C VAL A 81 2.00 -9.10 13.66
N SER A 82 2.35 -9.23 12.40
CA SER A 82 1.38 -9.43 11.33
C SER A 82 1.88 -10.41 10.27
N SER A 83 0.95 -10.99 9.53
CA SER A 83 1.23 -11.65 8.25
C SER A 83 0.47 -10.94 7.17
N LYS A 84 1.06 -10.86 5.97
CA LYS A 84 0.41 -10.32 4.78
C LYS A 84 0.51 -11.32 3.66
N ILE A 85 -0.63 -11.88 3.26
CA ILE A 85 -0.72 -12.84 2.16
C ILE A 85 -1.45 -12.17 1.02
N THR A 86 -0.75 -11.94 -0.09
CA THR A 86 -1.36 -11.40 -1.31
C THR A 86 -2.11 -12.51 -2.04
N THR A 87 -3.43 -12.32 -2.19
CA THR A 87 -4.33 -13.30 -2.82
C THR A 87 -4.54 -13.01 -4.30
N HIS A 88 -4.47 -11.74 -4.70
CA HIS A 88 -4.65 -11.32 -6.07
C HIS A 88 -3.75 -10.12 -6.38
N SER A 89 -3.20 -10.10 -7.60
CA SER A 89 -2.44 -8.97 -8.11
C SER A 89 -2.79 -8.74 -9.58
N LYS A 90 -2.92 -7.47 -9.98
CA LYS A 90 -3.17 -7.11 -11.38
C LYS A 90 -2.55 -5.78 -11.72
N HIS A 91 -1.77 -5.77 -12.80
CA HIS A 91 -1.27 -4.54 -13.42
C HIS A 91 -2.27 -4.07 -14.49
N LEU A 92 -2.70 -2.83 -14.36
CA LEU A 92 -3.47 -2.12 -15.37
C LEU A 92 -2.51 -1.19 -16.10
N LYS A 93 -2.49 -1.25 -17.44
CA LYS A 93 -1.66 -0.35 -18.26
C LYS A 93 -2.30 1.01 -18.45
N THR A 94 -3.61 1.09 -18.34
CA THR A 94 -4.40 2.32 -18.45
C THR A 94 -5.50 2.24 -17.40
N PRO A 95 -5.37 2.91 -16.25
CA PRO A 95 -4.25 3.77 -15.84
C PRO A 95 -3.02 2.93 -15.49
N ASN A 96 -1.81 3.49 -15.49
CA ASN A 96 -0.58 2.75 -15.14
C ASN A 96 -0.50 2.50 -13.63
N ILE A 97 -1.22 1.50 -13.14
CA ILE A 97 -1.36 1.17 -11.72
C ILE A 97 -1.28 -0.34 -11.50
N ILE A 98 -0.76 -0.74 -10.34
CA ILE A 98 -0.84 -2.13 -9.88
C ILE A 98 -1.74 -2.21 -8.64
N VAL A 99 -2.68 -3.16 -8.68
CA VAL A 99 -3.62 -3.43 -7.60
C VAL A 99 -3.19 -4.72 -6.92
N LEU A 100 -3.02 -4.66 -5.59
CA LEU A 100 -2.71 -5.81 -4.75
C LEU A 100 -3.85 -6.02 -3.75
N SER A 101 -4.42 -7.21 -3.74
CA SER A 101 -5.40 -7.64 -2.74
C SER A 101 -4.72 -8.58 -1.76
N SER A 102 -4.85 -8.29 -0.48
CA SER A 102 -4.18 -9.06 0.57
C SER A 102 -5.10 -9.34 1.75
N LYS A 103 -4.82 -10.46 2.42
CA LYS A 103 -5.26 -10.74 3.78
C LYS A 103 -4.16 -10.33 4.73
N ILE A 104 -4.47 -9.44 5.66
CA ILE A 104 -3.58 -9.02 6.74
C ILE A 104 -4.14 -9.55 8.06
N ASP A 105 -3.39 -10.43 8.70
CA ASP A 105 -3.72 -10.95 10.02
C ASP A 105 -2.78 -10.33 11.05
N LYS A 106 -3.33 -10.01 12.23
CA LYS A 106 -2.55 -9.51 13.38
C LYS A 106 -2.48 -10.58 14.44
N PHE A 107 -1.31 -10.74 15.03
CA PHE A 107 -1.02 -11.77 16.02
C PHE A 107 -0.50 -11.15 17.33
N PRO A 108 -0.68 -11.85 18.46
CA PRO A 108 0.07 -11.55 19.66
C PRO A 108 1.58 -11.57 19.43
N GLN A 109 2.32 -10.68 20.10
CA GLN A 109 3.76 -10.47 19.89
C GLN A 109 4.59 -11.73 20.15
N TYR A 110 4.21 -12.54 21.16
CA TYR A 110 4.92 -13.76 21.55
C TYR A 110 4.86 -14.89 20.50
N ILE A 111 4.05 -14.76 19.45
CA ILE A 111 4.00 -15.74 18.35
C ILE A 111 5.22 -15.60 17.44
N PHE A 112 5.86 -14.43 17.40
CA PHE A 112 7.08 -14.26 16.63
C PHE A 112 8.25 -14.97 17.33
N PRO A 113 8.99 -15.84 16.63
CA PRO A 113 10.00 -16.66 17.27
C PRO A 113 11.21 -15.83 17.72
N CYS A 114 11.76 -16.16 18.89
CA CYS A 114 13.08 -15.72 19.29
C CYS A 114 14.13 -16.52 18.51
N THR A 115 14.47 -16.05 17.30
CA THR A 115 15.42 -16.73 16.41
C THR A 115 16.45 -15.76 15.85
N ASN A 116 17.62 -16.29 15.52
CA ASN A 116 18.64 -15.59 14.75
C ASN A 116 18.43 -15.76 13.24
N GLU A 117 17.49 -16.61 12.84
CA GLU A 117 17.12 -16.87 11.43
C GLU A 117 16.16 -15.79 10.91
N ILE A 118 16.62 -14.54 10.88
CA ILE A 118 15.84 -13.43 10.31
C ILE A 118 16.10 -13.40 8.80
N ASP A 119 15.02 -13.44 8.01
CA ASP A 119 15.10 -13.45 6.55
C ASP A 119 15.45 -12.05 6.01
N ASN A 120 14.85 -11.00 6.61
CA ASN A 120 15.07 -9.63 6.20
C ASN A 120 14.82 -8.65 7.35
N ILE A 121 15.52 -7.52 7.32
CA ILE A 121 15.29 -6.37 8.21
C ILE A 121 15.06 -5.15 7.33
N SER A 122 13.94 -4.47 7.54
CA SER A 122 13.58 -3.27 6.78
C SER A 122 13.33 -2.11 7.72
N THR A 123 13.87 -0.94 7.40
CA THR A 123 13.60 0.32 8.10
C THR A 123 12.97 1.28 7.11
N TYR A 124 11.78 1.79 7.43
CA TYR A 124 11.04 2.64 6.50
C TYR A 124 10.18 3.66 7.26
N THR A 125 9.88 4.76 6.58
CA THR A 125 8.97 5.80 7.06
C THR A 125 7.67 5.73 6.28
N ILE A 126 6.55 5.93 6.96
CA ILE A 126 5.24 6.05 6.33
C ILE A 126 4.64 7.40 6.69
N LYS A 127 4.25 8.17 5.68
CA LYS A 127 3.35 9.31 5.81
C LYS A 127 1.94 8.87 5.39
N GLU A 128 1.03 8.81 6.35
CA GLU A 128 -0.39 8.50 6.15
C GLU A 128 -1.21 9.79 6.05
N PHE A 129 -1.85 10.01 4.89
CA PHE A 129 -2.85 11.05 4.68
C PHE A 129 -4.24 10.39 4.70
N LYS A 130 -4.85 10.39 5.88
CA LYS A 130 -6.16 9.76 6.09
C LYS A 130 -7.27 10.54 5.36
N ILE A 131 -7.92 9.89 4.40
CA ILE A 131 -9.09 10.47 3.69
C ILE A 131 -10.36 10.19 4.47
N ASN A 132 -10.55 8.94 4.89
CA ASN A 132 -11.62 8.50 5.77
C ASN A 132 -11.15 7.30 6.61
N ASN A 133 -12.06 6.62 7.31
CA ASN A 133 -11.68 5.49 8.17
C ASN A 133 -11.19 4.24 7.41
N ARG A 134 -11.45 4.15 6.12
CA ARG A 134 -11.14 2.99 5.27
C ARG A 134 -10.13 3.28 4.18
N ILE A 135 -10.01 4.54 3.76
CA ILE A 135 -9.14 4.95 2.66
C ILE A 135 -8.09 5.92 3.20
N SER A 136 -6.83 5.57 2.98
CA SER A 136 -5.68 6.43 3.25
C SER A 136 -4.82 6.53 2.00
N LEU A 137 -4.19 7.70 1.82
CA LEU A 137 -3.09 7.83 0.86
C LEU A 137 -1.79 7.62 1.63
N MET A 138 -0.91 6.78 1.08
CA MET A 138 0.29 6.33 1.76
C MET A 138 1.51 6.73 0.93
N LEU A 139 2.43 7.45 1.55
CA LEU A 139 3.79 7.61 1.05
C LEU A 139 4.69 6.75 1.92
N ARG A 140 5.27 5.71 1.33
CA ARG A 140 6.25 4.86 1.99
C ARG A 140 7.63 5.19 1.46
N ASP A 141 8.52 5.55 2.37
CA ASP A 141 9.91 5.89 2.10
C ASP A 141 10.79 4.82 2.74
N ASP A 142 11.40 3.97 1.92
CA ASP A 142 12.42 3.02 2.34
C ASP A 142 13.78 3.54 1.85
N VAL A 143 14.88 3.05 2.43
CA VAL A 143 16.24 3.53 2.14
C VAL A 143 16.58 3.51 0.64
N SER A 144 15.96 2.60 -0.11
CA SER A 144 16.20 2.38 -1.54
C SER A 144 15.10 2.93 -2.45
N ALA A 145 13.88 3.11 -1.97
CA ALA A 145 12.74 3.40 -2.82
C ALA A 145 11.62 4.11 -2.06
N LYS A 146 11.05 5.10 -2.74
CA LYS A 146 9.84 5.80 -2.32
C LYS A 146 8.65 5.38 -3.17
N ALA A 147 7.55 4.99 -2.55
CA ALA A 147 6.34 4.54 -3.23
C ALA A 147 5.11 5.33 -2.75
N PHE A 148 4.19 5.57 -3.69
CA PHE A 148 2.88 6.16 -3.41
C PHE A 148 1.77 5.20 -3.76
N TYR A 149 0.84 5.00 -2.83
CA TYR A 149 -0.30 4.13 -3.06
C TYR A 149 -1.54 4.57 -2.29
N ILE A 150 -2.69 4.14 -2.78
CA ILE A 150 -3.96 4.20 -2.04
C ILE A 150 -4.06 2.91 -1.22
N GLU A 151 -4.31 3.03 0.08
CA GLU A 151 -4.64 1.91 0.95
C GLU A 151 -6.16 1.91 1.22
N TYR A 152 -6.81 0.78 0.96
CA TYR A 152 -8.22 0.53 1.27
C TYR A 152 -8.39 -0.66 2.23
N ARG A 153 -8.84 -0.35 3.44
CA ARG A 153 -9.18 -1.33 4.50
C ARG A 153 -10.61 -1.84 4.30
N HIS A 154 -10.72 -3.01 3.69
CA HIS A 154 -11.98 -3.66 3.39
C HIS A 154 -12.60 -4.32 4.63
N SER A 155 -13.93 -4.37 4.65
CA SER A 155 -14.68 -5.28 5.52
C SER A 155 -16.00 -5.63 4.84
N PRO A 156 -16.63 -6.78 5.13
CA PRO A 156 -17.81 -7.25 4.39
C PRO A 156 -19.01 -6.27 4.37
N ASN A 157 -19.24 -5.56 5.48
CA ASN A 157 -20.42 -4.71 5.68
C ASN A 157 -20.21 -3.27 5.20
N VAL A 158 -19.82 -3.09 3.93
CA VAL A 158 -19.54 -1.75 3.36
C VAL A 158 -20.30 -1.49 2.08
N GLU A 159 -20.68 -0.23 1.89
CA GLU A 159 -21.23 0.26 0.63
C GLU A 159 -20.12 0.36 -0.43
N ILE A 160 -19.82 -0.77 -1.06
CA ILE A 160 -18.68 -0.89 -1.98
C ILE A 160 -18.78 0.07 -3.17
N ASP A 161 -19.98 0.41 -3.63
CA ASP A 161 -20.17 1.33 -4.75
C ASP A 161 -19.65 2.74 -4.45
N LYS A 162 -19.91 3.26 -3.25
CA LYS A 162 -19.37 4.57 -2.83
C LYS A 162 -17.86 4.53 -2.69
N ILE A 163 -17.31 3.46 -2.13
CA ILE A 163 -15.86 3.27 -2.02
C ILE A 163 -15.23 3.23 -3.42
N ASN A 164 -15.85 2.49 -4.35
CA ASN A 164 -15.38 2.37 -5.71
C ASN A 164 -15.35 3.73 -6.41
N GLU A 165 -16.38 4.56 -6.24
CA GLU A 165 -16.41 5.92 -6.76
C GLU A 165 -15.27 6.78 -6.17
N TYR A 166 -15.09 6.77 -4.85
CA TYR A 166 -14.00 7.52 -4.20
C TYR A 166 -12.62 7.12 -4.70
N ILE A 167 -12.34 5.82 -4.79
CA ILE A 167 -11.04 5.33 -5.25
C ILE A 167 -10.80 5.70 -6.72
N ASN A 168 -11.81 5.55 -7.59
CA ASN A 168 -11.68 5.94 -8.99
C ASN A 168 -11.43 7.45 -9.15
N ASN A 169 -12.05 8.29 -8.32
CA ASN A 169 -11.77 9.72 -8.29
C ASN A 169 -10.30 10.01 -7.88
N LEU A 170 -9.76 9.30 -6.91
CA LEU A 170 -8.34 9.43 -6.51
C LEU A 170 -7.41 8.98 -7.63
N ILE A 171 -7.69 7.85 -8.28
CA ILE A 171 -6.92 7.35 -9.42
C ILE A 171 -6.92 8.37 -10.56
N ALA A 172 -8.09 8.94 -10.91
CA ALA A 172 -8.18 9.94 -11.96
C ALA A 172 -7.33 11.20 -11.68
N VAL A 173 -7.19 11.57 -10.40
CA VAL A 173 -6.38 12.73 -9.99
C VAL A 173 -4.88 12.45 -10.08
N TYR A 174 -4.43 11.26 -9.69
CA TYR A 174 -3.00 10.96 -9.51
C TYR A 174 -2.37 10.11 -10.62
N ALA A 175 -3.14 9.34 -11.38
CA ALA A 175 -2.59 8.44 -12.42
C ALA A 175 -2.24 9.15 -13.75
N VAL A 176 -2.69 10.39 -13.95
CA VAL A 176 -2.49 11.13 -15.22
C VAL A 176 -1.16 11.90 -15.24
N LYS A 177 -0.56 12.13 -14.06
CA LYS A 177 0.65 12.94 -13.90
C LYS A 177 1.87 12.04 -13.80
#